data_AF-A0A9X2AF14-F1
#
_entry.id   AF-A0A9X2AF14-F1
#
_cell.length_a   1.000
_cell.length_b   1.000
_cell.length_c   1.000
_cell.angle_alpha   90.00
_cell.angle_beta   90.00
_cell.angle_gamma   90.00
#
_symmetry.space_group_name_H-M   'P 1'
#
loop_
_entity.id
_entity.type
_entity.pdbx_description
1 polymer ?
#
loop_
_entity_poly.entity_id
_entity_poly.type
_entity_poly.pdbx_seq_one_letter_code
_entity_poly.pdbx_strand_id
1 'polypeptide(L)'
;MTAKSAAVAPADVPVAAKLEALLTLQHLDSQLDEIRRVRGDLPEEVSDLEDEIAGYEVRVKKFDEEIQGLNDTIKARKQASKDAESLIKKYDEQQQNVRNNREFEAIAKEIELQRLEIQISDKKIKEAQYQIDVKNAEISGTKSKLDERRKDLDNKKGELDTIVAENEEEERGLMAQREEATKPVEDRLLTAYTRIRGNVRNGLAVVLVRRDACGGCFNTVPPQRQADIISHKKIIVCEHCGRILADVEARIA
;
A
#
# COMPACT_ATOMS: atom_id res chain seq x y z
N MET A 1 -16.38 -66.66 5.34
CA MET A 1 -17.52 -65.71 5.37
C MET A 1 -16.99 -64.36 5.84
N THR A 2 -16.50 -63.58 4.90
CA THR A 2 -15.97 -62.23 5.13
C THR A 2 -17.15 -61.25 5.13
N ALA A 3 -17.48 -60.75 6.32
CA ALA A 3 -18.49 -59.70 6.49
C ALA A 3 -18.00 -58.43 5.77
N LYS A 4 -18.75 -58.06 4.74
CA LYS A 4 -18.59 -56.84 3.94
C LYS A 4 -19.03 -55.67 4.83
N SER A 5 -18.10 -54.83 5.28
CA SER A 5 -18.45 -53.60 6.00
C SER A 5 -19.23 -52.68 5.06
N ALA A 6 -20.51 -52.49 5.37
CA ALA A 6 -21.37 -51.57 4.62
C ALA A 6 -20.89 -50.13 4.87
N ALA A 7 -20.58 -49.40 3.79
CA ALA A 7 -20.40 -47.96 3.86
C ALA A 7 -21.73 -47.33 4.30
N VAL A 8 -21.71 -46.64 5.45
CA VAL A 8 -22.88 -45.97 6.04
C VAL A 8 -23.28 -44.79 5.14
N ALA A 9 -24.57 -44.69 4.83
CA ALA A 9 -25.11 -43.58 4.05
C ALA A 9 -25.02 -42.25 4.83
N PRO A 10 -24.80 -41.09 4.17
CA PRO A 10 -24.61 -39.79 4.83
C PRO A 10 -25.78 -39.33 5.72
N ALA A 11 -26.97 -39.95 5.58
CA ALA A 11 -28.15 -39.67 6.40
C ALA A 11 -28.08 -40.23 7.83
N ASP A 12 -27.33 -41.32 8.07
CA ASP A 12 -27.30 -42.06 9.35
C ASP A 12 -26.12 -41.68 10.26
N VAL A 13 -25.36 -40.65 9.88
CA VAL A 13 -24.20 -40.16 10.64
C VAL A 13 -24.67 -39.38 11.88
N PRO A 14 -24.14 -39.66 13.09
CA PRO A 14 -24.53 -38.94 14.30
C PRO A 14 -24.23 -37.44 14.18
N VAL A 15 -25.09 -36.62 14.79
CA VAL A 15 -24.99 -35.14 14.72
C VAL A 15 -23.63 -34.63 15.20
N ALA A 16 -23.03 -35.27 16.21
CA ALA A 16 -21.68 -34.96 16.67
C ALA A 16 -20.63 -35.10 15.54
N ALA A 17 -20.66 -36.20 14.78
CA ALA A 17 -19.74 -36.41 13.66
C ALA A 17 -20.01 -35.45 12.48
N LYS A 18 -21.27 -35.02 12.29
CA LYS A 18 -21.61 -33.96 11.31
C LYS A 18 -21.03 -32.60 11.73
N LEU A 19 -21.08 -32.26 13.02
CA LEU A 19 -20.50 -31.01 13.56
C LEU A 19 -18.97 -31.03 13.50
N GLU A 20 -18.36 -32.18 13.79
CA GLU A 20 -16.91 -32.38 13.67
C GLU A 20 -16.44 -32.20 12.22
N ALA A 21 -17.11 -32.83 11.26
CA ALA A 21 -16.79 -32.66 9.83
C ALA A 21 -16.92 -31.18 9.37
N LEU A 22 -17.95 -30.47 9.83
CA LEU A 22 -18.12 -29.04 9.56
C LEU A 22 -17.05 -28.17 10.23
N LEU A 23 -16.60 -28.55 11.42
CA LEU A 23 -15.51 -27.87 12.13
C LEU A 23 -14.16 -28.08 11.41
N THR A 24 -13.87 -29.31 10.96
CA THR A 24 -12.70 -29.61 10.13
C THR A 24 -12.73 -28.83 8.81
N LEU A 25 -13.87 -28.79 8.13
CA LEU A 25 -14.04 -28.00 6.91
C LEU A 25 -13.78 -26.51 7.17
N GLN A 26 -14.31 -25.97 8.27
CA GLN A 26 -14.04 -24.58 8.69
C GLN A 26 -12.57 -24.34 9.00
N HIS A 27 -11.88 -25.28 9.62
CA HIS A 27 -10.46 -25.12 9.93
C HIS A 27 -9.62 -25.00 8.65
N LEU A 28 -9.82 -25.92 7.70
CA LEU A 28 -9.18 -25.89 6.38
C LEU A 28 -9.52 -24.61 5.61
N ASP A 29 -10.79 -24.21 5.62
CA ASP A 29 -11.24 -22.98 4.97
C ASP A 29 -10.65 -21.71 5.63
N SER A 30 -10.40 -21.74 6.94
CA SER A 30 -9.77 -20.61 7.65
C SER A 30 -8.27 -20.51 7.34
N GLN A 31 -7.58 -21.64 7.20
CA GLN A 31 -6.18 -21.68 6.76
C GLN A 31 -6.04 -21.17 5.31
N LEU A 32 -6.94 -21.59 4.41
CA LEU A 32 -7.00 -21.06 3.05
C LEU A 32 -7.29 -19.55 3.01
N ASP A 33 -8.19 -19.06 3.87
CA ASP A 33 -8.49 -17.62 3.96
C ASP A 33 -7.28 -16.83 4.50
N GLU A 34 -6.50 -17.39 5.42
CA GLU A 34 -5.28 -16.76 5.95
C GLU A 34 -4.21 -16.64 4.87
N ILE A 35 -3.93 -17.71 4.13
CA ILE A 35 -3.03 -17.70 2.97
C ILE A 35 -3.46 -16.64 1.95
N ARG A 36 -4.76 -16.59 1.64
CA ARG A 36 -5.32 -15.62 0.69
C ARG A 36 -5.26 -14.18 1.19
N ARG A 37 -5.39 -13.97 2.50
CA ARG A 37 -5.27 -12.65 3.11
C ARG A 37 -3.84 -12.15 3.03
N VAL A 38 -2.86 -12.96 3.42
CA VAL A 38 -1.44 -12.59 3.30
C VAL A 38 -1.07 -12.30 1.84
N ARG A 39 -1.56 -13.11 0.90
CA ARG A 39 -1.41 -12.83 -0.54
C ARG A 39 -2.16 -11.59 -1.02
N GLY A 40 -3.18 -11.12 -0.32
CA GLY A 40 -3.95 -9.93 -0.68
C GLY A 40 -3.38 -8.64 -0.09
N ASP A 41 -2.90 -8.69 1.15
CA ASP A 41 -2.37 -7.54 1.89
C ASP A 41 -1.00 -7.11 1.33
N LEU A 42 -0.13 -8.04 0.94
CA LEU A 42 1.19 -7.71 0.36
C LEU A 42 1.12 -6.94 -0.97
N PRO A 43 0.27 -7.31 -1.96
CA PRO A 43 0.11 -6.55 -3.19
C PRO A 43 -0.35 -5.10 -2.98
N GLU A 44 -1.20 -4.85 -1.99
CA GLU A 44 -1.62 -3.49 -1.62
C GLU A 44 -0.42 -2.70 -1.09
N GLU A 45 0.36 -3.29 -0.19
CA GLU A 45 1.58 -2.66 0.34
C GLU A 45 2.66 -2.41 -0.73
N VAL A 46 2.78 -3.31 -1.72
CA VAL A 46 3.68 -3.13 -2.87
C VAL A 46 3.18 -1.97 -3.74
N SER A 47 1.87 -1.90 -4.01
CA SER A 47 1.26 -0.81 -4.78
C SER A 47 1.47 0.55 -4.10
N ASP A 48 1.27 0.62 -2.78
CA ASP A 48 1.48 1.85 -2.01
C ASP A 48 2.93 2.33 -2.10
N LEU A 49 3.90 1.42 -2.03
CA LEU A 49 5.32 1.76 -2.19
C LEU A 49 5.65 2.21 -3.61
N GLU A 50 5.06 1.61 -4.64
CA GLU A 50 5.22 2.03 -6.04
C GLU A 50 4.69 3.46 -6.25
N ASP A 51 3.53 3.78 -5.68
CA ASP A 51 2.93 5.11 -5.72
C ASP A 51 3.78 6.15 -4.97
N GLU A 52 4.33 5.80 -3.80
CA GLU A 52 5.27 6.65 -3.07
C GLU A 52 6.53 6.95 -3.91
N ILE A 53 7.12 5.93 -4.54
CA ILE A 53 8.30 6.06 -5.40
C ILE A 53 7.99 6.96 -6.60
N ALA A 54 6.86 6.74 -7.27
CA ALA A 54 6.42 7.58 -8.38
C ALA A 54 6.26 9.04 -7.94
N GLY A 55 5.70 9.27 -6.74
CA GLY A 55 5.60 10.60 -6.13
C GLY A 55 6.97 11.27 -5.92
N TYR A 56 7.96 10.53 -5.43
CA TYR A 56 9.33 11.04 -5.27
C TYR A 56 9.99 11.35 -6.62
N GLU A 57 9.84 10.49 -7.63
CA GLU A 57 10.38 10.71 -8.98
C GLU A 57 9.80 11.95 -9.64
N VAL A 58 8.49 12.18 -9.52
CA VAL A 58 7.83 13.39 -10.01
C VAL A 58 8.36 14.62 -9.29
N ARG A 59 8.59 14.55 -7.98
CA ARG A 59 9.16 15.67 -7.21
C ARG A 59 10.58 16.00 -7.65
N VAL A 60 11.43 14.99 -7.87
CA VAL A 60 12.79 15.20 -8.39
C VAL A 60 12.75 15.84 -9.78
N LYS A 61 11.92 15.33 -10.70
CA LYS A 61 11.76 15.91 -12.04
C LYS A 61 11.34 17.38 -12.01
N LYS A 62 10.40 17.75 -11.13
CA LYS A 62 9.99 19.16 -10.95
C LYS A 62 11.14 20.05 -10.50
N PHE A 63 11.96 19.57 -9.54
CA PHE A 63 13.13 20.34 -9.12
C PHE A 63 14.18 20.47 -10.23
N ASP A 64 14.39 19.43 -11.03
CA ASP A 64 15.29 19.49 -12.19
C ASP A 64 14.79 20.52 -13.24
N GLU A 65 13.46 20.57 -13.51
CA GLU A 65 12.84 21.57 -14.39
C GLU A 65 12.99 23.00 -13.84
N GLU A 66 12.79 23.20 -12.53
CA GLU A 66 13.00 24.49 -11.87
C GLU A 66 14.48 24.94 -11.98
N ILE A 67 15.43 24.03 -11.76
CA ILE A 67 16.86 24.29 -11.92
C ILE A 67 17.18 24.65 -13.38
N GLN A 68 16.57 23.99 -14.35
CA GLN A 68 16.76 24.34 -15.76
C GLN A 68 16.28 25.76 -16.06
N GLY A 69 15.11 26.16 -15.56
CA GLY A 69 14.59 27.53 -15.68
C GLY A 69 15.49 28.59 -15.03
N LEU A 70 16.07 28.27 -13.87
CA LEU A 70 17.06 29.14 -13.21
C LEU A 70 18.34 29.27 -14.03
N ASN A 71 18.82 28.17 -14.61
CA ASN A 71 19.99 28.19 -15.50
C ASN A 71 19.76 29.04 -16.76
N ASP A 72 18.57 28.97 -17.35
CA ASP A 72 18.24 29.80 -18.51
C ASP A 72 18.13 31.28 -18.13
N THR A 73 17.60 31.58 -16.93
CA THR A 73 17.62 32.93 -16.37
C THR A 73 19.06 33.44 -16.19
N ILE A 74 19.97 32.61 -15.68
CA ILE A 74 21.40 32.95 -15.54
C ILE A 74 22.02 33.24 -16.91
N LYS A 75 21.74 32.41 -17.94
CA LYS A 75 22.23 32.65 -19.30
C LYS A 75 21.73 33.99 -19.86
N ALA A 76 20.44 34.28 -19.72
CA ALA A 76 19.85 35.53 -20.17
C ALA A 76 20.48 36.76 -19.48
N ARG A 77 20.69 36.68 -18.15
CA ARG A 77 21.33 37.76 -17.38
C ARG A 77 22.80 37.95 -17.74
N LYS A 78 23.53 36.86 -18.00
CA LYS A 78 24.91 36.93 -18.52
C LYS A 78 24.96 37.61 -19.88
N GLN A 79 23.99 37.34 -20.76
CA GLN A 79 23.94 38.00 -22.06
C GLN A 79 23.62 39.50 -21.91
N ALA A 80 22.62 39.86 -21.10
CA ALA A 80 22.28 41.25 -20.82
C ALA A 80 23.47 42.05 -20.26
N SER A 81 24.26 41.44 -19.36
CA SER A 81 25.49 42.06 -18.84
C SER A 81 26.52 42.33 -19.94
N LYS A 82 26.75 41.37 -20.85
CA LYS A 82 27.65 41.58 -22.01
C LYS A 82 27.15 42.66 -22.96
N ASP A 83 25.84 42.73 -23.19
CA ASP A 83 25.25 43.74 -24.07
C ASP A 83 25.41 45.15 -23.44
N ALA A 84 25.18 45.27 -22.13
CA ALA A 84 25.42 46.50 -21.36
C ALA A 84 26.91 46.91 -21.39
N GLU A 85 27.84 45.97 -21.23
CA GLU A 85 29.28 46.22 -21.38
C GLU A 85 29.64 46.75 -22.78
N SER A 86 29.00 46.22 -23.83
CA SER A 86 29.20 46.71 -25.20
C SER A 86 28.69 48.14 -25.37
N LEU A 87 27.52 48.46 -24.78
CA LEU A 87 26.95 49.81 -24.81
C LEU A 87 27.81 50.82 -24.05
N ILE A 88 28.34 50.44 -22.87
CA ILE A 88 29.27 51.29 -22.11
C ILE A 88 30.46 51.68 -22.97
N LYS A 89 31.10 50.71 -23.67
CA LYS A 89 32.24 51.02 -24.55
C LYS A 89 31.88 52.01 -25.66
N LYS A 90 30.72 51.82 -26.30
CA LYS A 90 30.23 52.75 -27.35
C LYS A 90 29.97 54.16 -26.79
N TYR A 91 29.37 54.25 -25.62
CA TYR A 91 29.09 55.54 -24.98
C TYR A 91 30.37 56.23 -24.48
N ASP A 92 31.34 55.48 -23.96
CA ASP A 92 32.66 56.01 -23.59
C ASP A 92 33.39 56.62 -24.81
N GLU A 93 33.35 55.94 -25.96
CA GLU A 93 33.93 56.45 -27.23
C GLU A 93 33.21 57.72 -27.72
N GLN A 94 31.87 57.75 -27.63
CA GLN A 94 31.09 58.94 -27.99
C GLN A 94 31.40 60.12 -27.05
N GLN A 95 31.53 59.86 -25.75
CA GLN A 95 31.80 60.86 -24.74
C GLN A 95 33.12 61.61 -25.01
N GLN A 96 34.15 60.93 -25.52
CA GLN A 96 35.44 61.55 -25.88
C GLN A 96 35.35 62.57 -27.03
N ASN A 97 34.31 62.48 -27.86
CA ASN A 97 34.12 63.33 -29.03
C ASN A 97 33.14 64.50 -28.79
N VAL A 98 32.49 64.55 -27.63
CA VAL A 98 31.49 65.58 -27.31
C VAL A 98 32.15 66.86 -26.79
N ARG A 99 31.79 68.00 -27.41
CA ARG A 99 32.25 69.34 -27.02
C ARG A 99 31.20 70.16 -26.25
N ASN A 100 29.97 69.67 -26.18
CA ASN A 100 28.84 70.32 -25.53
C ASN A 100 28.61 69.69 -24.14
N ASN A 101 28.69 70.51 -23.07
CA ASN A 101 28.57 70.01 -21.69
C ASN A 101 27.24 69.28 -21.43
N ARG A 102 26.14 69.71 -22.07
CA ARG A 102 24.82 69.08 -21.88
C ARG A 102 24.76 67.67 -22.48
N GLU A 103 25.40 67.45 -23.63
CA GLU A 103 25.49 66.14 -24.26
C GLU A 103 26.43 65.23 -23.48
N PHE A 104 27.50 65.78 -22.90
CA PHE A 104 28.44 65.04 -22.06
C PHE A 104 27.73 64.46 -20.82
N GLU A 105 26.95 65.28 -20.12
CA GLU A 105 26.16 64.85 -18.96
C GLU A 105 25.10 63.81 -19.32
N ALA A 106 24.48 63.92 -20.51
CA ALA A 106 23.51 62.94 -20.98
C ALA A 106 24.16 61.56 -21.21
N ILE A 107 25.30 61.51 -21.90
CA ILE A 107 26.04 60.26 -22.13
C ILE A 107 26.56 59.68 -20.81
N ALA A 108 27.03 60.52 -19.89
CA ALA A 108 27.46 60.08 -18.57
C ALA A 108 26.34 59.34 -17.80
N LYS A 109 25.10 59.85 -17.87
CA LYS A 109 23.93 59.18 -17.28
C LYS A 109 23.62 57.86 -17.97
N GLU A 110 23.72 57.78 -19.29
CA GLU A 110 23.51 56.51 -20.02
C GLU A 110 24.54 55.45 -19.59
N ILE A 111 25.82 55.82 -19.44
CA ILE A 111 26.86 54.92 -18.92
C ILE A 111 26.52 54.46 -17.50
N GLU A 112 26.07 55.35 -16.64
CA GLU A 112 25.65 55.00 -15.27
C GLU A 112 24.48 54.01 -15.27
N LEU A 113 23.47 54.23 -16.12
CA LEU A 113 22.35 53.31 -16.29
C LEU A 113 22.81 51.91 -16.73
N GLN A 114 23.73 51.82 -17.69
CA GLN A 114 24.27 50.51 -18.12
C GLN A 114 25.09 49.84 -17.00
N ARG A 115 25.86 50.60 -16.21
CA ARG A 115 26.58 50.04 -15.06
C ARG A 115 25.63 49.51 -13.99
N LEU A 116 24.51 50.19 -13.75
CA LEU A 116 23.46 49.70 -12.85
C LEU A 116 22.83 48.41 -13.37
N GLU A 117 22.59 48.28 -14.68
CA GLU A 117 22.03 47.06 -15.26
C GLU A 117 22.97 45.84 -15.09
N ILE A 118 24.29 46.05 -15.20
CA ILE A 118 25.29 45.02 -14.89
C ILE A 118 25.19 44.59 -13.43
N GLN A 119 25.15 45.54 -12.48
CA GLN A 119 25.02 45.22 -11.05
C GLN A 119 23.72 44.47 -10.72
N ILE A 120 22.60 44.86 -11.36
CA ILE A 120 21.32 44.18 -11.22
C ILE A 120 21.41 42.75 -11.76
N SER A 121 22.05 42.57 -12.92
CA SER A 121 22.25 41.25 -13.52
C SER A 121 23.11 40.34 -12.65
N ASP A 122 24.22 40.85 -12.10
CA ASP A 122 25.08 40.11 -11.18
C ASP A 122 24.34 39.70 -9.89
N LYS A 123 23.54 40.61 -9.32
CA LYS A 123 22.73 40.30 -8.13
C LYS A 123 21.73 39.18 -8.43
N LYS A 124 21.03 39.25 -9.56
CA LYS A 124 20.07 38.22 -10.00
C LYS A 124 20.74 36.88 -10.28
N ILE A 125 21.94 36.88 -10.85
CA ILE A 125 22.72 35.66 -11.08
C ILE A 125 23.07 34.99 -9.74
N LYS A 126 23.55 35.76 -8.76
CA LYS A 126 23.88 35.22 -7.42
C LYS A 126 22.66 34.65 -6.72
N GLU A 127 21.52 35.33 -6.82
CA GLU A 127 20.26 34.85 -6.24
C GLU A 127 19.78 33.55 -6.90
N ALA A 128 19.83 33.46 -8.24
CA ALA A 128 19.49 32.24 -8.96
C ALA A 128 20.45 31.08 -8.63
N GLN A 129 21.74 31.35 -8.46
CA GLN A 129 22.73 30.34 -8.04
C GLN A 129 22.42 29.81 -6.64
N TYR A 130 22.11 30.70 -5.69
CA TYR A 130 21.71 30.28 -4.34
C TYR A 130 20.44 29.40 -4.37
N GLN A 131 19.44 29.76 -5.19
CA GLN A 131 18.24 28.94 -5.35
C GLN A 131 18.55 27.55 -5.94
N ILE A 132 19.46 27.47 -6.92
CA ILE A 132 19.94 26.19 -7.48
C ILE A 132 20.59 25.34 -6.38
N ASP A 133 21.45 25.94 -5.54
CA ASP A 133 22.13 25.21 -4.46
C ASP A 133 21.13 24.64 -3.44
N VAL A 134 20.12 25.43 -3.05
CA VAL A 134 19.03 24.98 -2.17
C VAL A 134 18.26 23.82 -2.82
N LYS A 135 17.91 23.94 -4.10
CA LYS A 135 17.19 22.89 -4.85
C LYS A 135 18.01 21.60 -4.98
N ASN A 136 19.31 21.71 -5.21
CA ASN A 136 20.20 20.56 -5.26
C ASN A 136 20.27 19.82 -3.91
N ALA A 137 20.22 20.56 -2.78
CA ALA A 137 20.13 19.96 -1.45
C ALA A 137 18.78 19.26 -1.22
N GLU A 138 17.67 19.84 -1.70
CA GLU A 138 16.34 19.19 -1.64
C GLU A 138 16.30 17.92 -2.50
N ILE A 139 16.90 17.95 -3.70
CA ILE A 139 17.02 16.79 -4.59
C ILE A 139 17.83 15.68 -3.93
N SER A 140 18.98 15.99 -3.31
CA SER A 140 19.82 14.96 -2.69
C SER A 140 19.11 14.26 -1.54
N GLY A 141 18.42 15.02 -0.68
CA GLY A 141 17.59 14.44 0.39
C GLY A 141 16.42 13.61 -0.14
N THR A 142 15.79 14.07 -1.22
CA THR A 142 14.68 13.33 -1.87
C THR A 142 15.17 12.03 -2.52
N LYS A 143 16.33 12.05 -3.19
CA LYS A 143 16.95 10.87 -3.79
C LYS A 143 17.36 9.83 -2.74
N SER A 144 17.87 10.25 -1.59
CA SER A 144 18.16 9.33 -0.48
C SER A 144 16.91 8.58 0.00
N LYS A 145 15.79 9.29 0.18
CA LYS A 145 14.50 8.66 0.56
C LYS A 145 13.97 7.74 -0.53
N LEU A 146 14.12 8.13 -1.79
CA LEU A 146 13.73 7.33 -2.94
C LEU A 146 14.53 6.01 -2.99
N ASP A 147 15.84 6.07 -2.74
CA ASP A 147 16.70 4.87 -2.70
C ASP A 147 16.34 3.95 -1.51
N GLU A 148 16.01 4.50 -0.35
CA GLU A 148 15.47 3.73 0.78
C GLU A 148 14.16 3.03 0.41
N ARG A 149 13.21 3.75 -0.18
CA ARG A 149 11.92 3.19 -0.60
C ARG A 149 12.02 2.14 -1.69
N ARG A 150 12.97 2.29 -2.61
CA ARG A 150 13.25 1.25 -3.62
C ARG A 150 13.76 -0.04 -2.98
N LYS A 151 14.62 0.06 -1.95
CA LYS A 151 15.06 -1.13 -1.20
C LYS A 151 13.90 -1.78 -0.45
N ASP A 152 13.05 -0.97 0.18
CA ASP A 152 11.84 -1.47 0.84
C ASP A 152 10.93 -2.23 -0.15
N LEU A 153 10.74 -1.66 -1.35
CA LEU A 153 9.95 -2.29 -2.41
C LEU A 153 10.57 -3.61 -2.88
N ASP A 154 11.88 -3.64 -3.15
CA ASP A 154 12.59 -4.84 -3.59
C ASP A 154 12.50 -5.96 -2.54
N ASN A 155 12.64 -5.62 -1.27
CA ASN A 155 12.48 -6.57 -0.17
C ASN A 155 11.05 -7.13 -0.12
N LYS A 156 10.03 -6.27 -0.14
CA LYS A 156 8.62 -6.70 -0.10
C LYS A 156 8.22 -7.54 -1.33
N LYS A 157 8.74 -7.21 -2.52
CA LYS A 157 8.53 -8.03 -3.72
C LYS A 157 9.17 -9.41 -3.56
N GLY A 158 10.40 -9.47 -3.03
CA GLY A 158 11.05 -10.75 -2.73
C GLY A 158 10.32 -11.59 -1.68
N GLU A 159 9.79 -10.95 -0.63
CA GLU A 159 8.92 -11.59 0.36
C GLU A 159 7.63 -12.10 -0.29
N LEU A 160 6.97 -11.29 -1.13
CA LEU A 160 5.77 -11.71 -1.87
C LEU A 160 6.04 -12.93 -2.74
N ASP A 161 7.11 -12.92 -3.52
CA ASP A 161 7.46 -14.03 -4.41
C ASP A 161 7.74 -15.32 -3.63
N THR A 162 8.43 -15.19 -2.49
CA THR A 162 8.71 -16.34 -1.60
C THR A 162 7.42 -16.88 -0.99
N ILE A 163 6.59 -16.01 -0.43
CA ILE A 163 5.30 -16.36 0.18
C ILE A 163 4.37 -16.99 -0.85
N VAL A 164 4.31 -16.46 -2.07
CA VAL A 164 3.50 -17.05 -3.15
C VAL A 164 4.02 -18.44 -3.51
N ALA A 165 5.33 -18.60 -3.65
CA ALA A 165 5.93 -19.90 -3.97
C ALA A 165 5.70 -20.96 -2.87
N GLU A 166 5.88 -20.58 -1.60
CA GLU A 166 5.64 -21.47 -0.44
C GLU A 166 4.16 -21.81 -0.29
N ASN A 167 3.28 -20.81 -0.38
CA ASN A 167 1.85 -20.99 -0.20
C ASN A 167 1.16 -21.69 -1.38
N GLU A 168 1.74 -21.72 -2.58
CA GLU A 168 1.12 -22.39 -3.71
C GLU A 168 1.00 -23.90 -3.51
N GLU A 169 2.03 -24.53 -2.94
CA GLU A 169 2.01 -25.97 -2.64
C GLU A 169 1.08 -26.26 -1.45
N GLU A 170 1.13 -25.41 -0.43
CA GLU A 170 0.25 -25.51 0.74
C GLU A 170 -1.23 -25.28 0.38
N GLU A 171 -1.55 -24.27 -0.45
CA GLU A 171 -2.91 -23.98 -0.94
C GLU A 171 -3.44 -25.16 -1.75
N ARG A 172 -2.62 -25.76 -2.62
CA ARG A 172 -3.00 -26.98 -3.36
C ARG A 172 -3.28 -28.15 -2.41
N GLY A 173 -2.43 -28.35 -1.41
CA GLY A 173 -2.60 -29.38 -0.39
C GLY A 173 -3.88 -29.21 0.42
N LEU A 174 -4.12 -27.99 0.92
CA LEU A 174 -5.32 -27.63 1.68
C LEU A 174 -6.59 -27.73 0.82
N MET A 175 -6.53 -27.36 -0.47
CA MET A 175 -7.66 -27.56 -1.39
C MET A 175 -8.00 -29.04 -1.56
N ALA A 176 -7.00 -29.91 -1.75
CA ALA A 176 -7.24 -31.35 -1.85
C ALA A 176 -7.81 -31.94 -0.55
N GLN A 177 -7.26 -31.53 0.60
CA GLN A 177 -7.79 -31.93 1.91
C GLN A 177 -9.23 -31.43 2.12
N ARG A 178 -9.53 -30.21 1.67
CA ARG A 178 -10.87 -29.63 1.72
C ARG A 178 -11.84 -30.43 0.86
N GLU A 179 -11.46 -30.81 -0.37
CA GLU A 179 -12.30 -31.65 -1.22
C GLU A 179 -12.62 -32.99 -0.55
N GLU A 180 -11.63 -33.64 0.07
CA GLU A 180 -11.86 -34.88 0.82
C GLU A 180 -12.78 -34.66 2.03
N ALA A 181 -12.56 -33.57 2.78
CA ALA A 181 -13.38 -33.21 3.94
C ALA A 181 -14.83 -32.83 3.58
N THR A 182 -15.11 -32.45 2.33
CA THR A 182 -16.50 -32.17 1.88
C THR A 182 -17.31 -33.43 1.58
N LYS A 183 -16.67 -34.55 1.18
CA LYS A 183 -17.36 -35.80 0.82
C LYS A 183 -18.27 -36.39 1.93
N PRO A 184 -17.89 -36.39 3.22
CA PRO A 184 -18.76 -36.89 4.28
C PRO A 184 -19.85 -35.89 4.73
N VAL A 185 -19.85 -34.65 4.23
CA VAL A 185 -20.80 -33.61 4.63
C VAL A 185 -22.06 -33.69 3.76
N GLU A 186 -23.22 -33.70 4.41
CA GLU A 186 -24.52 -33.70 3.72
C GLU A 186 -24.73 -32.40 2.90
N ASP A 187 -25.18 -32.52 1.64
CA ASP A 187 -25.36 -31.40 0.70
C ASP A 187 -26.15 -30.22 1.28
N ARG A 188 -27.19 -30.52 2.08
CA ARG A 188 -28.00 -29.50 2.74
C ARG A 188 -27.20 -28.68 3.76
N LEU A 189 -26.32 -29.34 4.52
CA LEU A 189 -25.44 -28.70 5.50
C LEU A 189 -24.33 -27.93 4.80
N LEU A 190 -23.76 -28.48 3.74
CA LEU A 190 -22.75 -27.80 2.92
C LEU A 190 -23.32 -26.51 2.31
N THR A 191 -24.53 -26.55 1.76
CA THR A 191 -25.23 -25.37 1.23
C THR A 191 -25.44 -24.31 2.30
N ALA A 192 -25.89 -24.71 3.51
CA ALA A 192 -26.07 -23.81 4.63
C ALA A 192 -24.75 -23.19 5.08
N TYR A 193 -23.69 -23.99 5.17
CA TYR A 193 -22.33 -23.58 5.51
C TYR A 193 -21.77 -22.55 4.52
N THR A 194 -21.78 -22.85 3.22
CA THR A 194 -21.27 -21.96 2.16
C THR A 194 -22.02 -20.64 2.13
N ARG A 195 -23.35 -20.67 2.30
CA ARG A 195 -24.17 -19.45 2.40
C ARG A 195 -23.78 -18.60 3.60
N ILE A 196 -23.56 -19.19 4.77
CA ILE A 196 -23.12 -18.44 5.95
C ILE A 196 -21.75 -17.82 5.70
N ARG A 197 -20.78 -18.58 5.16
CA ARG A 197 -19.43 -18.05 4.84
C ARG A 197 -19.49 -16.84 3.91
N GLY A 198 -20.29 -16.90 2.85
CA GLY A 198 -20.43 -15.79 1.91
C GLY A 198 -21.07 -14.53 2.51
N ASN A 199 -21.89 -14.68 3.55
CA ASN A 199 -22.59 -13.57 4.20
C ASN A 199 -21.76 -12.90 5.32
N VAL A 200 -20.71 -13.55 5.83
CA VAL A 200 -19.90 -13.01 6.92
C VAL A 200 -18.53 -12.54 6.40
N ARG A 201 -18.14 -11.32 6.78
CA ARG A 201 -16.87 -10.70 6.34
C ARG A 201 -15.61 -11.51 6.70
N ASN A 202 -15.67 -12.29 7.77
CA ASN A 202 -14.54 -13.08 8.27
C ASN A 202 -14.56 -14.56 7.82
N GLY A 203 -15.50 -14.96 6.97
CA GLY A 203 -15.55 -16.33 6.43
C GLY A 203 -15.82 -17.45 7.46
N LEU A 204 -16.14 -17.11 8.72
CA LEU A 204 -16.41 -18.07 9.79
C LEU A 204 -17.88 -18.49 9.79
N ALA A 205 -18.19 -19.68 9.29
CA ALA A 205 -19.55 -20.25 9.33
C ALA A 205 -19.80 -21.15 10.54
N VAL A 206 -18.76 -21.84 11.02
CA VAL A 206 -18.82 -22.73 12.18
C VAL A 206 -17.91 -22.18 13.27
N VAL A 207 -18.40 -22.03 14.48
CA VAL A 207 -17.63 -21.46 15.59
C VAL A 207 -17.89 -22.20 16.89
N LEU A 208 -16.91 -22.16 17.78
CA LEU A 208 -17.04 -22.62 19.16
C LEU A 208 -17.60 -21.48 20.03
N VAL A 209 -18.29 -21.85 21.11
CA VAL A 209 -18.59 -20.92 22.19
C VAL A 209 -17.36 -20.80 23.08
N ARG A 210 -16.82 -19.59 23.20
CA ARG A 210 -15.65 -19.29 24.03
C ARG A 210 -16.02 -18.26 25.07
N ARG A 211 -15.69 -18.51 26.35
CA ARG A 211 -15.99 -17.58 27.46
C ARG A 211 -17.44 -17.10 27.47
N ASP A 212 -18.38 -18.05 27.38
CA ASP A 212 -19.82 -17.77 27.35
C ASP A 212 -20.29 -16.92 26.15
N ALA A 213 -19.48 -16.78 25.09
CA ALA A 213 -19.79 -15.97 23.91
C ALA A 213 -19.58 -16.74 22.60
N CYS A 214 -20.34 -16.37 21.57
CA CYS A 214 -20.21 -16.92 20.23
C CYS A 214 -18.87 -16.52 19.61
N GLY A 215 -18.01 -17.48 19.21
CA GLY A 215 -16.67 -17.21 18.68
C GLY A 215 -16.60 -16.40 17.38
N GLY A 216 -17.73 -16.13 16.72
CA GLY A 216 -17.79 -15.30 15.51
C GLY A 216 -18.33 -13.88 15.68
N CYS A 217 -19.29 -13.65 16.58
CA CYS A 217 -19.91 -12.32 16.80
C CYS A 217 -19.75 -11.81 18.23
N PHE A 218 -19.15 -12.61 19.11
CA PHE A 218 -18.85 -12.29 20.51
C PHE A 218 -20.06 -11.93 21.38
N ASN A 219 -21.29 -12.17 20.91
CA ASN A 219 -22.48 -12.06 21.74
C ASN A 219 -22.58 -13.21 22.74
N THR A 220 -23.09 -12.91 23.93
CA THR A 220 -23.27 -13.86 25.04
C THR A 220 -24.25 -14.98 24.67
N VAL A 221 -23.87 -16.21 24.99
CA VAL A 221 -24.65 -17.42 24.80
C VAL A 221 -25.17 -17.90 26.17
N PRO A 222 -26.49 -17.93 26.40
CA PRO A 222 -27.05 -18.32 27.69
C PRO A 222 -26.66 -19.75 28.12
N PRO A 223 -26.46 -20.02 29.43
CA PRO A 223 -26.03 -21.34 29.93
C PRO A 223 -26.92 -22.51 29.50
N GLN A 224 -28.24 -22.31 29.40
CA GLN A 224 -29.17 -23.33 28.90
C GLN A 224 -28.85 -23.73 27.45
N ARG A 225 -28.51 -22.74 26.61
CA ARG A 225 -28.14 -22.99 25.22
C ARG A 225 -26.75 -23.66 25.13
N GLN A 226 -25.83 -23.32 26.03
CA GLN A 226 -24.54 -24.00 26.13
C GLN A 226 -24.71 -25.49 26.43
N ALA A 227 -25.58 -25.84 27.37
CA ALA A 227 -25.91 -27.24 27.68
C ALA A 227 -26.51 -27.97 26.46
N ASP A 228 -27.38 -27.30 25.70
CA ASP A 228 -27.95 -27.85 24.46
C ASP A 228 -26.87 -28.09 23.39
N ILE A 229 -25.89 -27.19 23.26
CA ILE A 229 -24.76 -27.32 22.32
C ILE A 229 -23.90 -28.53 22.69
N ILE A 230 -23.49 -28.65 23.96
CA ILE A 230 -22.68 -29.77 24.48
C ILE A 230 -23.39 -31.12 24.28
N SER A 231 -24.74 -31.13 24.28
CA SER A 231 -25.50 -32.38 24.12
C SER A 231 -25.40 -32.99 22.72
N HIS A 232 -24.95 -32.24 21.71
CA HIS A 232 -24.85 -32.64 20.30
C HIS A 232 -26.09 -33.37 19.73
N LYS A 233 -27.29 -33.08 20.26
CA LYS A 233 -28.56 -33.73 19.81
C LYS A 233 -29.13 -33.12 18.53
N LYS A 234 -28.85 -31.83 18.28
CA LYS A 234 -29.31 -31.08 17.11
C LYS A 234 -28.27 -30.01 16.75
N ILE A 235 -28.25 -29.61 15.49
CA ILE A 235 -27.41 -28.50 15.02
C ILE A 235 -28.04 -27.19 15.50
N ILE A 236 -27.27 -26.40 16.25
CA ILE A 236 -27.71 -25.14 16.83
C ILE A 236 -27.00 -23.98 16.12
N VAL A 237 -27.76 -22.95 15.77
CA VAL A 237 -27.23 -21.70 15.22
C VAL A 237 -27.28 -20.58 16.26
N CYS A 238 -26.35 -19.64 16.15
CA CYS A 238 -26.34 -18.40 16.92
C CYS A 238 -27.51 -17.51 16.48
N GLU A 239 -28.28 -17.00 17.45
CA GLU A 239 -29.43 -16.10 17.19
C GLU A 239 -29.03 -14.76 16.59
N HIS A 240 -27.83 -14.27 16.90
CA HIS A 240 -27.40 -12.94 16.49
C HIS A 240 -26.75 -12.93 15.10
N CYS A 241 -26.03 -13.99 14.74
CA CYS A 241 -25.24 -14.02 13.51
C CYS A 241 -25.49 -15.22 12.60
N GLY A 242 -26.37 -16.15 12.99
CA GLY A 242 -26.74 -17.31 12.17
C GLY A 242 -25.64 -18.37 11.99
N ARG A 243 -24.45 -18.19 12.57
CA ARG A 243 -23.35 -19.17 12.53
C ARG A 243 -23.71 -20.45 13.27
N ILE A 244 -23.17 -21.58 12.80
CA ILE A 244 -23.33 -22.88 13.43
C ILE A 244 -22.44 -22.92 14.68
N LEU A 245 -23.02 -23.28 15.82
CA LEU A 245 -22.31 -23.48 17.08
C LEU A 245 -21.96 -24.97 17.21
N ALA A 246 -20.68 -25.29 17.02
CA ALA A 246 -20.23 -26.69 16.98
C ALA A 246 -20.07 -27.29 18.37
N ASP A 247 -19.43 -26.58 19.30
CA ASP A 247 -19.24 -27.02 20.68
C ASP A 247 -18.94 -25.81 21.60
N VAL A 248 -18.84 -26.06 22.91
CA VAL A 248 -18.43 -25.11 23.94
C VAL A 248 -16.99 -25.44 24.36
N GLU A 249 -16.08 -24.47 24.23
CA GLU A 249 -14.70 -24.62 24.66
C GLU A 249 -14.63 -24.88 26.17
N ALA A 250 -14.10 -26.05 26.54
CA ALA A 250 -13.97 -26.44 27.94
C ALA A 250 -13.08 -25.43 28.67
N ARG A 251 -13.55 -24.89 29.80
CA ARG A 251 -12.72 -24.08 30.70
C ARG A 251 -11.64 -25.00 31.26
N ILE A 252 -10.41 -24.87 30.75
CA ILE A 252 -9.24 -25.35 31.48
C ILE A 252 -9.14 -24.44 32.71
N ALA A 253 -9.44 -25.02 33.88
CA ALA A 253 -9.22 -24.39 35.17
C ALA A 253 -7.75 -24.52 35.57
#